data_AF-A0ABD6EQG2-F1
#
_entry.id   AF-A0ABD6EQG2-F1
#
_cell.length_a   1.000
_cell.length_b   1.000
_cell.length_c   1.000
_cell.angle_alpha   90.00
_cell.angle_beta   90.00
_cell.angle_gamma   90.00
#
_symmetry.space_group_name_H-M   'P 1'
#
loop_
_entity.id
_entity.type
_entity.pdbx_description
1 polymer ?
#
loop_
_entity_poly.entity_id
_entity_poly.type
_entity_poly.pdbx_seq_one_letter_code
_entity_poly.pdbx_strand_id
1 'polypeptide(L)'
;MIFLISSIHHHLVSAVASDGISGHLKGEALADFINNHQSLWKAKYDKENEIRMNYLMDAKYVGEDPYENIPQTKLANVNLEIPKEFDAREKWPHCKSIGKIQDQSKCGMGLEYISL
;
A
#
# COMPACT_ATOMS: atom_id res chain seq x y z
N MET A 1 -29.80 -10.56 -1.82
CA MET A 1 -29.45 -9.77 -3.02
C MET A 1 -27.96 -9.42 -2.87
N ILE A 2 -27.11 -10.21 -3.51
CA ILE A 2 -25.66 -10.23 -3.34
C ILE A 2 -25.07 -9.20 -4.30
N PHE A 3 -24.36 -8.19 -3.79
CA PHE A 3 -23.49 -7.37 -4.62
C PHE A 3 -22.05 -7.89 -4.48
N LEU A 4 -21.55 -8.49 -5.56
CA LEU A 4 -20.14 -8.81 -5.75
C LEU A 4 -19.38 -7.48 -5.95
N ILE A 5 -18.61 -7.05 -4.96
CA ILE A 5 -17.69 -5.89 -5.06
C ILE A 5 -16.26 -6.40 -5.22
N SER A 6 -16.00 -7.27 -6.21
CA SER A 6 -14.67 -7.84 -6.45
C SER A 6 -13.87 -7.13 -7.56
N SER A 7 -14.31 -5.99 -8.08
CA SER A 7 -13.62 -5.36 -9.24
C SER A 7 -13.40 -3.84 -9.18
N ILE A 8 -13.68 -3.15 -8.08
CA ILE A 8 -13.54 -1.67 -8.06
C ILE A 8 -12.16 -1.20 -7.55
N HIS A 9 -11.38 -2.02 -6.86
CA HIS A 9 -10.07 -1.58 -6.32
C HIS A 9 -8.94 -1.44 -7.36
N HIS A 10 -9.08 -2.01 -8.56
CA HIS A 10 -8.08 -1.82 -9.63
C HIS A 10 -8.29 -0.55 -10.47
N HIS A 11 -9.46 0.10 -10.39
CA HIS A 11 -9.78 1.22 -11.29
C HIS A 11 -9.45 2.61 -10.73
N LEU A 12 -9.24 2.77 -9.42
CA LEU A 12 -8.96 4.09 -8.85
C LEU A 12 -7.49 4.52 -8.99
N VAL A 13 -6.54 3.58 -9.10
CA VAL A 13 -5.12 3.92 -9.32
C VAL A 13 -4.83 4.20 -10.81
N SER A 14 -5.54 3.54 -11.73
CA SER A 14 -5.28 3.68 -13.17
C SER A 14 -5.96 4.89 -13.82
N ALA A 15 -6.96 5.51 -13.18
CA ALA A 15 -7.70 6.63 -13.79
C ALA A 15 -6.89 7.94 -13.89
N VAL A 16 -5.79 8.09 -13.15
CA VAL A 16 -4.94 9.29 -13.24
C VAL A 16 -3.97 9.20 -14.43
N ALA A 17 -3.77 8.01 -15.01
CA ALA A 17 -2.78 7.74 -16.05
C ALA A 17 -3.34 7.76 -17.49
N SER A 18 -4.64 8.00 -17.71
CA SER A 18 -5.25 7.87 -19.04
C SER A 18 -5.14 9.11 -19.94
N ASP A 19 -4.73 10.26 -19.41
CA ASP A 19 -4.42 11.42 -20.24
C ASP A 19 -2.95 11.36 -20.64
N GLY A 20 -2.67 11.29 -21.95
CA GLY A 20 -1.32 11.19 -22.52
C GLY A 20 -0.32 12.32 -22.12
N ILE A 21 -0.77 13.31 -21.34
CA ILE A 21 0.05 14.35 -20.71
C ILE A 21 0.68 13.85 -19.39
N SER A 22 0.00 12.97 -18.65
CA SER A 22 0.43 12.51 -17.31
C SER A 22 1.71 11.67 -17.34
N GLY A 23 2.03 11.01 -18.46
CA GLY A 23 3.25 10.20 -18.59
C GLY A 23 4.57 10.99 -18.51
N HIS A 24 4.50 12.33 -18.62
CA HIS A 24 5.66 13.22 -18.63
C HIS A 24 5.77 14.15 -17.42
N LEU A 25 4.74 14.24 -16.57
CA LEU A 25 4.77 15.10 -15.38
C LEU A 25 5.63 14.45 -14.28
N LYS A 26 6.51 15.25 -13.68
CA LYS A 26 7.37 14.86 -12.55
C LYS A 26 7.42 16.00 -11.53
N GLY A 27 7.97 15.71 -10.36
CA GLY A 27 8.20 16.75 -9.35
C GLY A 27 6.91 17.36 -8.81
N GLU A 28 6.98 18.66 -8.51
CA GLU A 28 5.85 19.45 -8.00
C GLU A 28 4.66 19.45 -8.97
N ALA A 29 4.90 19.55 -10.28
CA ALA A 29 3.85 19.57 -11.29
C ALA A 29 2.98 18.30 -11.28
N LEU A 30 3.57 17.15 -10.97
CA LEU A 30 2.82 15.91 -10.81
C LEU A 30 1.98 15.93 -9.52
N ALA A 31 2.53 16.42 -8.40
CA ALA A 31 1.80 16.52 -7.15
C ALA A 31 0.59 17.47 -7.26
N ASP A 32 0.76 18.61 -7.92
CA ASP A 32 -0.31 19.58 -8.16
C ASP A 32 -1.40 19.01 -9.07
N PHE A 33 -1.00 18.34 -10.16
CA PHE A 33 -1.94 17.64 -11.03
C PHE A 33 -2.79 16.65 -10.23
N ILE A 34 -2.17 15.79 -9.42
CA ILE A 34 -2.88 14.83 -8.58
C ILE A 34 -3.85 15.52 -7.62
N ASN A 35 -3.39 16.55 -6.91
CA ASN A 35 -4.20 17.28 -5.92
C ASN A 35 -5.37 18.07 -6.54
N ASN A 36 -5.29 18.41 -7.82
CA ASN A 36 -6.35 19.09 -8.56
C ASN A 36 -7.41 18.11 -9.09
N HIS A 37 -7.05 16.84 -9.32
CA HIS A 37 -7.94 15.84 -9.91
C HIS A 37 -8.59 14.92 -8.86
N GLN A 38 -8.11 14.91 -7.62
CA GLN A 38 -8.73 14.19 -6.52
C GLN A 38 -8.51 14.89 -5.17
N SER A 39 -9.40 14.62 -4.19
CA SER A 39 -9.35 15.22 -2.85
C SER A 39 -9.28 14.20 -1.69
N LEU A 40 -9.20 12.89 -1.98
CA LEU A 40 -9.20 11.82 -0.98
C LEU A 40 -7.88 11.73 -0.20
N TRP A 41 -6.76 12.07 -0.85
CA TRP A 41 -5.44 12.11 -0.24
C TRP A 41 -4.64 13.29 -0.81
N LYS A 42 -3.58 13.71 -0.11
CA LYS A 42 -2.74 14.83 -0.54
C LYS A 42 -1.38 14.34 -1.01
N ALA A 43 -1.05 14.65 -2.27
CA ALA A 43 0.28 14.44 -2.82
C ALA A 43 1.21 15.59 -2.43
N LYS A 44 2.46 15.26 -2.12
CA LYS A 44 3.51 16.25 -1.90
C LYS A 44 4.79 15.75 -2.57
N TYR A 45 5.42 16.62 -3.35
CA TYR A 45 6.76 16.34 -3.87
C TYR A 45 7.82 16.62 -2.81
N ASP A 46 8.81 15.74 -2.76
CA ASP A 46 9.98 15.85 -1.90
C ASP A 46 11.17 15.22 -2.62
N LYS A 47 12.25 16.00 -2.76
CA LYS A 47 13.47 15.61 -3.47
C LYS A 47 14.21 14.45 -2.78
N GLU A 48 14.18 14.39 -1.45
CA GLU A 48 14.79 13.29 -0.71
C GLU A 48 14.01 12.00 -0.93
N ASN A 49 12.68 12.09 -0.97
CA ASN A 49 11.84 10.94 -1.31
C ASN A 49 12.06 10.46 -2.74
N GLU A 50 12.22 11.37 -3.71
CA GLU A 50 12.57 11.02 -5.09
C GLU A 50 13.88 10.21 -5.16
N ILE A 51 14.91 10.60 -4.39
CA ILE A 51 16.15 9.84 -4.28
C ILE A 51 15.91 8.50 -3.58
N ARG A 52 15.12 8.48 -2.50
CA ARG A 52 14.81 7.28 -1.71
C ARG A 52 14.12 6.20 -2.55
N MET A 53 13.31 6.59 -3.54
CA MET A 53 12.66 5.64 -4.47
C MET A 53 13.64 4.68 -5.15
N ASN A 54 14.90 5.09 -5.40
CA ASN A 54 15.91 4.24 -6.03
C ASN A 54 16.37 3.06 -5.14
N TYR A 55 16.10 3.11 -3.84
CA TYR A 55 16.48 2.09 -2.87
C TYR A 55 15.28 1.30 -2.34
N LEU A 56 14.09 1.58 -2.85
CA LEU A 56 12.91 0.76 -2.58
C LEU A 56 12.95 -0.50 -3.43
N MET A 57 12.21 -1.52 -2.99
CA MET A 57 12.09 -2.73 -3.76
C MET A 57 11.39 -2.43 -5.09
N ASP A 58 12.00 -2.87 -6.18
CA ASP A 58 11.43 -2.76 -7.52
C ASP A 58 10.17 -3.65 -7.63
N ALA A 59 9.13 -3.14 -8.29
CA ALA A 59 7.86 -3.85 -8.49
C ALA A 59 8.03 -5.20 -9.19
N LYS A 60 9.11 -5.41 -9.96
CA LYS A 60 9.41 -6.71 -10.58
C LYS A 60 9.67 -7.84 -9.57
N TYR A 61 10.01 -7.50 -8.32
CA TYR A 61 10.19 -8.47 -7.23
C TYR A 61 8.88 -8.79 -6.51
N VAL A 62 7.79 -8.10 -6.86
CA VAL A 62 6.43 -8.54 -6.53
C VAL A 62 6.11 -9.70 -7.46
N GLY A 63 6.65 -10.88 -7.13
CA GLY A 63 6.44 -12.12 -7.86
C GLY A 63 5.08 -12.75 -7.59
N GLU A 64 4.80 -13.84 -8.30
CA GLU A 64 3.71 -14.76 -7.96
C GLU A 64 3.89 -15.26 -6.53
N ASP A 65 2.78 -15.44 -5.81
CA ASP A 65 2.79 -15.84 -4.41
C ASP A 65 3.58 -17.15 -4.24
N PRO A 66 4.78 -17.14 -3.62
CA PRO A 66 5.55 -18.37 -3.37
C PRO A 66 4.80 -19.34 -2.44
N TYR A 67 3.66 -18.91 -1.91
CA TYR A 67 2.77 -19.62 -1.02
C TYR A 67 1.45 -20.06 -1.66
N GLU A 68 1.36 -20.22 -2.98
CA GLU A 68 0.20 -20.89 -3.62
C GLU A 68 -0.13 -22.26 -2.97
N ASN A 69 0.85 -22.89 -2.33
CA ASN A 69 0.71 -24.16 -1.61
C ASN A 69 0.64 -24.02 -0.06
N ILE A 70 0.49 -22.82 0.52
CA ILE A 70 0.22 -22.69 1.95
C ILE A 70 -1.18 -23.23 2.23
N PRO A 71 -1.33 -24.13 3.22
CA PRO A 71 -2.65 -24.51 3.71
C PRO A 71 -3.39 -23.25 4.14
N GLN A 72 -4.45 -22.90 3.40
CA GLN A 72 -5.31 -21.80 3.80
C GLN A 72 -5.81 -22.11 5.21
N THR A 73 -5.51 -21.21 6.14
CA THR A 73 -6.05 -21.33 7.49
C THR A 73 -7.56 -21.25 7.34
N LYS A 74 -8.27 -22.35 7.63
CA LYS A 74 -9.73 -22.31 7.69
C LYS A 74 -10.08 -21.24 8.70
N LEU A 75 -10.73 -20.16 8.28
CA LEU A 75 -11.44 -19.31 9.22
C LEU A 75 -12.31 -20.26 10.02
N ALA A 76 -12.06 -20.37 11.32
CA ALA A 76 -12.99 -21.06 12.19
C ALA A 76 -14.35 -20.38 11.94
N ASN A 77 -15.40 -21.19 11.77
CA ASN A 77 -16.75 -20.70 11.52
C ASN A 77 -17.29 -20.10 12.84
N VAL A 78 -16.69 -18.98 13.23
CA VAL A 78 -17.00 -18.27 14.46
C VAL A 78 -17.87 -17.09 14.06
N ASN A 79 -19.08 -17.05 14.60
CA ASN A 79 -19.96 -15.89 14.47
C ASN A 79 -19.38 -14.74 15.31
N LEU A 80 -18.33 -14.09 14.78
CA LEU A 80 -17.66 -12.96 15.42
C LEU A 80 -18.19 -11.68 14.83
N GLU A 81 -18.62 -10.77 15.70
CA GLU A 81 -18.94 -9.41 15.32
C GLU A 81 -17.63 -8.64 15.08
N ILE A 82 -17.37 -8.30 13.81
CA ILE A 82 -16.19 -7.52 13.42
C ILE A 82 -16.49 -6.05 13.70
N PRO A 83 -15.61 -5.33 14.42
CA PRO A 83 -15.83 -3.93 14.72
C PRO A 83 -15.75 -3.08 13.44
N LYS A 84 -16.43 -1.94 13.45
CA LYS A 84 -16.40 -0.97 12.34
C LYS A 84 -14.99 -0.42 12.09
N GLU A 85 -14.20 -0.26 13.14
CA GLU A 85 -12.83 0.27 13.11
C GLU A 85 -11.93 -0.60 14.02
N PHE A 86 -10.67 -0.78 13.62
CA PHE A 86 -9.70 -1.56 14.38
C PHE A 86 -8.29 -1.01 14.21
N ASP A 87 -7.61 -0.73 15.32
CA ASP A 87 -6.18 -0.42 15.35
C ASP A 87 -5.46 -1.42 16.27
N ALA A 88 -4.49 -2.14 15.71
CA ALA A 88 -3.70 -3.13 16.44
C ALA A 88 -2.89 -2.49 17.59
N ARG A 89 -2.47 -1.24 17.45
CA ARG A 89 -1.71 -0.50 18.47
C ARG A 89 -2.57 -0.21 19.70
N GLU A 90 -3.86 0.05 19.49
CA GLU A 90 -4.82 0.26 20.57
C GLU A 90 -5.23 -1.08 21.22
N LYS A 91 -5.38 -2.13 20.41
CA LYS A 91 -5.76 -3.46 20.91
C LYS A 91 -4.66 -4.12 21.75
N TRP A 92 -3.40 -3.93 21.37
CA TRP A 92 -2.24 -4.53 22.04
C TRP A 92 -1.19 -3.46 22.43
N PRO A 93 -1.52 -2.55 23.36
CA PRO A 93 -0.69 -1.37 23.66
C PRO A 93 0.64 -1.71 24.34
N HIS A 94 0.75 -2.90 24.92
CA HIS A 94 1.98 -3.43 25.51
C HIS A 94 2.96 -3.96 24.46
N CYS A 95 2.49 -4.29 23.25
CA CYS A 95 3.32 -4.77 22.15
C CYS A 95 3.93 -3.59 21.38
N LYS A 96 5.06 -3.09 21.86
CA LYS A 96 5.74 -1.91 21.27
C LYS A 96 6.20 -2.10 19.82
N SER A 97 6.41 -3.35 19.39
CA SER A 97 6.76 -3.68 18.00
C SER A 97 5.68 -3.24 16.99
N ILE A 98 4.40 -3.30 17.35
CA ILE A 98 3.28 -3.00 16.43
C ILE A 98 3.30 -1.53 15.98
N GLY A 99 3.71 -0.61 16.87
CA GLY A 99 3.80 0.81 16.57
C GLY A 99 5.14 1.25 15.97
N LYS A 100 6.09 0.33 15.76
CA LYS A 100 7.45 0.66 15.36
C LYS A 100 7.57 0.77 13.85
N ILE A 101 7.94 1.95 13.35
CA ILE A 101 8.29 2.16 11.95
C ILE A 101 9.76 1.79 11.75
N GLN A 102 10.03 0.86 10.82
CA GLN A 102 11.36 0.35 10.54
C GLN A 102 11.96 1.07 9.32
N ASP A 103 13.29 1.26 9.31
CA ASP A 103 14.01 1.83 8.17
C ASP A 103 14.80 0.73 7.43
N GLN A 104 14.45 0.50 6.16
CA GLN A 104 15.12 -0.46 5.29
C GLN A 104 16.48 0.01 4.76
N SER A 105 16.92 1.22 5.13
CA SER A 105 18.17 1.83 4.65
C SER A 105 18.25 1.80 3.11
N LYS A 106 19.47 1.78 2.56
CA LYS A 106 19.73 1.72 1.11
C LYS A 106 19.84 0.29 0.56
N CYS A 107 19.07 -0.64 1.11
CA CYS A 107 19.29 -2.08 0.90
C CYS A 107 18.27 -2.75 -0.05
N GLY A 108 17.13 -2.13 -0.36
CA GLY A 108 16.13 -2.70 -1.29
C GLY A 108 15.40 -3.96 -0.79
N MET A 109 15.69 -4.47 0.41
CA MET A 109 15.15 -5.72 0.98
C MET A 109 13.78 -5.55 1.66
N GLY A 110 12.85 -4.79 1.07
CA GLY A 110 11.52 -4.54 1.63
C GLY A 110 10.72 -5.80 2.04
N LEU A 111 10.85 -6.91 1.32
CA LEU A 111 10.11 -8.16 1.61
C LEU A 111 10.57 -8.86 2.90
N GLU A 112 11.84 -8.75 3.29
CA GLU A 112 12.35 -9.35 4.53
C GLU A 112 11.78 -8.63 5.76
N TYR A 113 11.66 -7.31 5.71
CA TYR A 113 11.12 -6.51 6.82
C TYR A 113 9.61 -6.69 7.05
N ILE A 114 8.84 -7.07 6.02
CA ILE A 114 7.39 -7.33 6.14
C ILE A 114 7.14 -8.70 6.80
N SER A 115 8.13 -9.59 6.80
CA SER A 115 8.02 -10.96 7.30
C SER A 115 8.51 -11.13 8.76
N LEU A 116 9.02 -10.04 9.38
CA LEU A 116 9.60 -9.99 10.73
C LEU A 116 8.73 -9.15 11.69
#